data_AF-A0A432R829-F1
#
_entry.id   AF-A0A432R829-F1
#
_cell.length_a   1.000
_cell.length_b   1.000
_cell.length_c   1.000
_cell.angle_alpha   90.00
_cell.angle_beta   90.00
_cell.angle_gamma   90.00
#
_symmetry.space_group_name_H-M   'P 1'
#
loop_
_entity.id
_entity.type
_entity.pdbx_description
1 polymer ?
#
loop_
_entity_poly.entity_id
_entity_poly.type
_entity_poly.pdbx_seq_one_letter_code
_entity_poly.pdbx_strand_id
1 'polypeptide(L)'
;MSKVALTFHTGGVYTVDTDGWELIDSGGEADIYRFNMGGKGYIAKVFTEKYTALAKPIERVAEMLRRLTRIRRRCGGAIPSSLIGRGLPVAFGAFENRAVLVFHELKDFTTVSELIATPDLLEEYVSRHPPEERRAFARRLLTGIACLEAADIVHVDLTTANTAYGSLEGERGVFLFDYETAGLMGAEDYPLIVLPARDAYYLPVEALKEAGINIDQPDPGELPLNLSPSQLPDEIISWLTWTPTWYGLQLVAYVHAGVSLFYGLPMLSPKHWLEILEGEAQRGYPGSWPPLTMLDQGYLDQSEHLELTKIWRDLGEDYVALVYQVFIADPAEKMQKPTQTISSILR
;
A
#
# COMPACT_ATOMS: atom_id res chain seq x y z
N MET A 1 14.12 28.16 20.59
CA MET A 1 13.25 28.28 19.40
C MET A 1 14.01 27.70 18.23
N SER A 2 13.51 26.59 17.71
CA SER A 2 14.12 25.92 16.56
C SER A 2 13.30 26.22 15.30
N LYS A 3 14.00 26.44 14.19
CA LYS A 3 13.36 26.77 12.90
C LYS A 3 13.77 25.74 11.88
N VAL A 4 12.82 25.32 11.05
CA VAL A 4 13.07 24.37 9.96
C VAL A 4 12.87 25.09 8.63
N ALA A 5 13.83 24.96 7.72
CA ALA A 5 13.65 25.35 6.34
C ALA A 5 12.98 24.19 5.59
N LEU A 6 11.79 24.45 5.03
CA LEU A 6 11.01 23.51 4.24
C LEU A 6 11.02 23.94 2.78
N THR A 7 11.45 23.05 1.89
CA THR A 7 11.39 23.21 0.44
C THR A 7 10.21 22.45 -0.11
N PHE A 8 9.27 23.15 -0.72
CA PHE A 8 8.06 22.56 -1.32
C PHE A 8 8.36 22.06 -2.73
N HIS A 9 7.65 21.02 -3.18
CA HIS A 9 7.78 20.53 -4.55
C HIS A 9 7.37 21.56 -5.62
N THR A 10 6.71 22.67 -5.22
CA THR A 10 6.40 23.83 -6.07
C THR A 10 7.60 24.75 -6.28
N GLY A 11 8.72 24.52 -5.58
CA GLY A 11 9.94 25.33 -5.62
C GLY A 11 10.01 26.44 -4.56
N GLY A 12 8.95 26.63 -3.77
CA GLY A 12 8.96 27.59 -2.66
C GLY A 12 9.77 27.08 -1.46
N VAL A 13 10.55 27.95 -0.83
CA VAL A 13 11.28 27.67 0.41
C VAL A 13 10.71 28.53 1.53
N TYR A 14 10.30 27.89 2.63
CA TYR A 14 9.67 28.56 3.77
C TYR A 14 10.37 28.15 5.06
N THR A 15 10.64 29.13 5.93
CA THR A 15 11.13 28.86 7.27
C THR A 15 9.96 28.81 8.25
N VAL A 16 9.78 27.67 8.91
CA VAL A 16 8.66 27.43 9.82
C VAL A 16 9.18 27.23 11.25
N ASP A 17 8.46 27.80 12.21
CA ASP A 17 8.72 27.63 13.63
C ASP A 17 8.16 26.29 14.12
N THR A 18 8.92 25.58 14.95
CA THR A 18 8.50 24.29 15.51
C THR A 18 7.71 24.42 16.81
N ASP A 19 7.66 25.60 17.45
CA ASP A 19 6.98 25.79 18.73
C ASP A 19 5.45 25.54 18.65
N GLY A 20 4.87 25.68 17.45
CA GLY A 20 3.45 25.42 17.18
C GLY A 20 3.15 24.02 16.64
N TRP A 21 4.11 23.10 16.67
CA TRP A 21 3.93 21.73 16.19
C TRP A 21 3.33 20.86 17.30
N GLU A 22 2.20 20.22 17.01
CA GLU A 22 1.50 19.31 17.92
C GLU A 22 1.92 17.87 17.61
N LEU A 23 2.56 17.17 18.55
CA LEU A 23 2.86 15.75 18.39
C LEU A 23 1.55 14.96 18.42
N ILE A 24 1.25 14.22 17.35
CA ILE A 24 0.02 13.43 17.22
C ILE A 24 0.28 11.92 17.25
N ASP A 25 1.48 11.49 16.90
CA ASP A 25 1.88 10.08 16.93
C ASP A 25 3.42 9.99 17.04
N SER A 26 3.93 8.92 17.64
CA SER A 26 5.36 8.65 17.75
C SER A 26 5.57 7.15 17.59
N GLY A 27 6.22 6.78 16.48
CA GLY A 27 6.56 5.40 16.16
C GLY A 27 8.06 5.15 16.22
N GLY A 28 8.46 3.88 16.05
CA GLY A 28 9.88 3.53 15.97
C GLY A 28 10.61 4.21 14.80
N GLU A 29 9.89 4.50 13.70
CA GLU A 29 10.41 5.16 12.51
C GLU A 29 10.53 6.68 12.64
N ALA A 30 9.48 7.33 13.13
CA ALA A 30 9.37 8.78 13.09
C ALA A 30 8.39 9.30 14.15
N ASP A 31 8.64 10.54 14.56
CA ASP A 31 7.68 11.37 15.27
C ASP A 31 6.80 12.11 14.27
N ILE A 32 5.50 12.10 14.49
CA ILE A 32 4.50 12.72 13.62
C ILE A 32 3.92 13.95 14.32
N TYR A 33 4.07 15.09 13.66
CA TYR A 33 3.55 16.35 14.15
C TYR A 33 2.49 16.93 13.20
N ARG A 34 1.45 17.52 13.77
CA ARG A 34 0.52 18.41 13.06
C ARG A 34 1.00 19.85 13.23
N PHE A 35 0.93 20.64 12.16
CA PHE A 35 1.18 22.08 12.23
C PHE A 35 0.40 22.86 11.17
N ASN A 36 0.30 24.18 11.33
CA ASN A 36 -0.38 25.06 10.39
C ASN A 36 0.58 26.04 9.73
N MET A 37 0.46 26.23 8.42
CA MET A 37 1.21 27.22 7.67
C MET A 37 0.32 27.89 6.62
N GLY A 38 0.22 29.23 6.66
CA GLY A 38 -0.60 29.98 5.71
C GLY A 38 -2.10 29.62 5.74
N GLY A 39 -2.62 29.26 6.91
CA GLY A 39 -4.03 28.85 7.09
C GLY A 39 -4.36 27.45 6.58
N LYS A 40 -3.37 26.67 6.13
CA LYS A 40 -3.50 25.26 5.77
C LYS A 40 -2.82 24.37 6.81
N GLY A 41 -3.45 23.24 7.12
CA GLY A 41 -2.91 22.21 7.99
C GLY A 41 -1.99 21.24 7.24
N TYR A 42 -0.93 20.81 7.92
CA TYR A 42 0.10 19.90 7.40
C TYR A 42 0.51 18.90 8.47
N ILE A 43 1.05 17.78 8.01
CA ILE A 43 1.66 16.76 8.87
C ILE A 43 3.15 16.70 8.58
N ALA A 44 4.00 16.86 9.59
CA ALA A 44 5.43 16.64 9.51
C ALA A 44 5.79 15.26 10.09
N LYS A 45 6.41 14.40 9.29
CA LYS A 45 7.06 13.15 9.69
C LYS A 45 8.54 13.45 9.91
N VAL A 46 8.99 13.40 11.17
CA VAL A 46 10.37 13.66 11.59
C VAL A 46 11.02 12.32 11.94
N PHE A 47 11.94 11.84 11.11
CA PHE A 47 12.53 10.51 11.28
C PHE A 47 13.40 10.44 12.53
N THR A 48 13.34 9.31 13.24
CA THR A 48 14.24 9.06 14.39
C THR A 48 15.69 8.97 13.92
N GLU A 49 16.65 9.15 14.85
CA GLU A 49 18.08 9.03 14.52
C GLU A 49 18.42 7.65 13.94
N LYS A 50 17.82 6.59 14.50
CA LYS A 50 17.97 5.20 14.05
C LYS A 50 17.60 5.04 12.57
N TYR A 51 16.47 5.61 12.15
CA TYR A 51 16.01 5.54 10.76
C TYR A 51 16.68 6.54 9.82
N THR A 52 17.18 7.65 10.37
CA THR A 52 18.00 8.61 9.63
C THR A 52 19.37 8.02 9.28
N ALA A 53 19.92 7.15 10.12
CA ALA A 53 21.17 6.45 9.83
C ALA A 53 21.06 5.45 8.66
N LEU A 54 19.86 4.88 8.42
CA LEU A 54 19.61 3.95 7.31
C LEU A 54 19.59 4.64 5.93
N ALA A 55 19.14 5.90 5.88
CA ALA A 55 19.18 6.71 4.67
C ALA A 55 19.22 8.18 5.06
N LYS A 56 20.27 8.88 4.60
CA LYS A 56 20.48 10.29 4.95
C LYS A 56 19.31 11.13 4.45
N PRO A 57 19.01 12.27 5.09
CA PRO A 57 17.90 13.13 4.67
C PRO A 57 17.92 13.49 3.18
N ILE A 58 19.10 13.79 2.62
CA ILE A 58 19.24 14.15 1.21
C ILE A 58 18.93 12.98 0.26
N GLU A 59 19.22 11.75 0.67
CA GLU A 59 18.95 10.54 -0.12
C GLU A 59 17.44 10.28 -0.16
N ARG A 60 16.75 10.41 0.97
CA ARG A 60 15.27 10.31 1.05
C ARG A 60 14.58 11.37 0.18
N VAL A 61 15.07 12.61 0.20
CA VAL A 61 14.53 13.69 -0.65
C VAL A 61 14.76 13.41 -2.13
N ALA A 62 15.98 13.04 -2.52
CA ALA A 62 16.31 12.75 -3.91
C ALA A 62 15.46 11.59 -4.45
N GLU A 63 15.26 10.56 -3.64
CA GLU A 63 14.45 9.41 -4.00
C GLU A 63 12.98 9.78 -4.16
N MET A 64 12.46 10.63 -3.28
CA MET A 64 11.10 11.14 -3.44
C MET A 64 10.88 11.92 -4.73
N LEU A 65 11.84 12.76 -5.10
CA LEU A 65 11.81 13.46 -6.38
C LEU A 65 11.87 12.51 -7.58
N ARG A 66 12.61 11.39 -7.48
CA ARG A 66 12.62 10.35 -8.53
C ARG A 66 11.26 9.68 -8.68
N ARG A 67 10.63 9.26 -7.57
CA ARG A 67 9.29 8.65 -7.58
C ARG A 67 8.25 9.60 -8.19
N LEU A 68 8.23 10.86 -7.73
CA LEU A 68 7.39 11.92 -8.28
C LEU A 68 7.56 12.11 -9.79
N THR A 69 8.81 12.14 -10.25
CA THR A 69 9.13 12.30 -11.67
C THR A 69 8.66 11.11 -12.50
N ARG A 70 8.81 9.88 -11.98
CA ARG A 70 8.30 8.66 -12.64
C ARG A 70 6.78 8.66 -12.72
N ILE A 71 6.08 8.96 -11.63
CA ILE A 71 4.61 9.10 -11.58
C ILE A 71 4.13 10.09 -12.65
N ARG A 72 4.69 11.31 -12.68
CA ARG A 72 4.31 12.33 -13.67
C ARG A 72 4.57 11.91 -15.11
N ARG A 73 5.65 11.16 -15.35
CA ARG A 73 6.00 10.67 -16.69
C ARG A 73 5.08 9.54 -17.15
N ARG A 74 4.67 8.65 -16.25
CA ARG A 74 4.00 7.38 -16.57
C ARG A 74 2.48 7.44 -16.43
N CYS A 75 1.98 8.27 -15.51
CA CYS A 75 0.55 8.44 -15.25
C CYS A 75 -0.01 9.76 -15.78
N GLY A 76 0.84 10.59 -16.40
CA GLY A 76 0.47 11.92 -16.89
C GLY A 76 0.65 13.03 -15.85
N GLY A 77 0.32 14.26 -16.24
CA GLY A 77 0.59 15.45 -15.42
C GLY A 77 -0.25 15.55 -14.13
N ALA A 78 -1.40 14.87 -14.07
CA ALA A 78 -2.26 14.82 -12.89
C ALA A 78 -1.97 13.54 -12.10
N ILE A 79 -1.49 13.70 -10.86
CA ILE A 79 -1.29 12.59 -9.94
C ILE A 79 -2.67 12.10 -9.46
N PRO A 80 -2.95 10.78 -9.40
CA PRO A 80 -4.19 10.27 -8.83
C PRO A 80 -4.44 10.83 -7.43
N SER A 81 -5.65 11.30 -7.13
CA SER A 81 -5.95 11.97 -5.85
C SER A 81 -5.71 11.06 -4.63
N SER A 82 -5.88 9.75 -4.78
CA SER A 82 -5.55 8.73 -3.78
C SER A 82 -4.07 8.71 -3.38
N LEU A 83 -3.17 9.27 -4.19
CA LEU A 83 -1.73 9.37 -3.89
C LEU A 83 -1.31 10.74 -3.34
N ILE A 84 -2.16 11.77 -3.39
CA ILE A 84 -1.82 13.17 -3.05
C ILE A 84 -1.94 13.44 -1.53
N GLY A 85 -2.58 12.55 -0.77
CA GLY A 85 -2.72 12.68 0.68
C GLY A 85 -1.39 12.51 1.44
N ARG A 86 -1.43 11.76 2.54
CA ARG A 86 -0.23 11.55 3.37
C ARG A 86 0.84 10.64 2.77
N GLY A 87 0.65 10.14 1.54
CA GLY A 87 1.65 9.35 0.83
C GLY A 87 2.64 10.17 0.01
N LEU A 88 2.29 11.40 -0.38
CA LEU A 88 3.18 12.27 -1.15
C LEU A 88 3.66 13.47 -0.33
N PRO A 89 4.96 13.59 -0.04
CA PRO A 89 5.43 14.77 0.66
C PRO A 89 5.29 16.00 -0.23
N VAL A 90 4.61 17.01 0.29
CA VAL A 90 4.46 18.34 -0.31
C VAL A 90 5.69 19.21 -0.12
N ALA A 91 6.44 18.95 0.96
CA ALA A 91 7.69 19.61 1.26
C ALA A 91 8.65 18.69 2.01
N PHE A 92 9.92 19.09 2.02
CA PHE A 92 10.99 18.40 2.71
C PHE A 92 11.91 19.39 3.41
N GLY A 93 12.56 18.95 4.49
CA GLY A 93 13.51 19.75 5.23
C GLY A 93 14.41 18.89 6.10
N ALA A 94 15.14 19.57 6.98
CA ALA A 94 15.96 18.93 8.00
C ALA A 94 15.71 19.63 9.34
N PHE A 95 15.54 18.83 10.39
CA PHE A 95 15.47 19.29 11.76
C PHE A 95 16.66 18.70 12.51
N GLU A 96 17.64 19.54 12.83
CA GLU A 96 18.94 19.10 13.33
C GLU A 96 19.60 18.15 12.32
N ASN A 97 19.87 16.90 12.70
CA ASN A 97 20.41 15.87 11.80
C ASN A 97 19.33 14.96 11.19
N ARG A 98 18.05 15.18 11.51
CA ARG A 98 16.93 14.30 11.13
C ARG A 98 16.22 14.79 9.87
N ALA A 99 15.78 13.83 9.04
CA ALA A 99 14.99 14.14 7.86
C ALA A 99 13.57 14.56 8.27
N VAL A 100 13.02 15.56 7.57
CA VAL A 100 11.62 15.98 7.73
C VAL A 100 10.91 15.86 6.40
N LEU A 101 9.81 15.12 6.38
CA LEU A 101 8.87 15.09 5.27
C LEU A 101 7.56 15.72 5.71
N VAL A 102 7.01 16.58 4.87
CA VAL A 102 5.76 17.30 5.15
C VAL A 102 4.72 16.85 4.16
N PHE A 103 3.54 16.53 4.66
CA PHE A 103 2.39 16.03 3.91
C PHE A 103 1.18 16.91 4.13
N HIS A 104 0.19 16.78 3.25
CA HIS A 104 -1.12 17.36 3.50
C HIS A 104 -1.78 16.72 4.73
N GLU A 105 -2.43 17.55 5.55
CA GLU A 105 -3.34 17.06 6.58
C GLU A 105 -4.66 16.62 5.93
N LEU A 106 -5.10 15.40 6.25
CA LEU A 106 -6.43 14.92 5.93
C LEU A 106 -7.38 15.27 7.07
N LYS A 107 -8.52 15.87 6.72
CA LYS A 107 -9.64 16.05 7.65
C LYS A 107 -10.45 14.76 7.77
N ASP A 108 -11.12 14.57 8.90
CA ASP A 108 -11.92 13.37 9.19
C ASP A 108 -11.12 12.07 8.96
N PHE A 109 -9.86 12.07 9.40
CA PHE A 109 -8.92 10.97 9.19
C PHE A 109 -9.34 9.72 9.99
N THR A 110 -9.57 8.61 9.30
CA THR A 110 -9.81 7.30 9.92
C THR A 110 -9.17 6.21 9.07
N THR A 111 -8.22 5.47 9.65
CA THR A 111 -7.52 4.40 8.91
C THR A 111 -8.48 3.28 8.55
N VAL A 112 -8.23 2.60 7.43
CA VAL A 112 -9.02 1.43 7.04
C VAL A 112 -8.87 0.32 8.10
N SER A 113 -7.70 0.21 8.73
CA SER A 113 -7.48 -0.69 9.86
C SER A 113 -8.41 -0.39 11.04
N GLU A 114 -8.57 0.88 11.40
CA GLU A 114 -9.45 1.32 12.50
C GLU A 114 -10.93 1.09 12.16
N LEU A 115 -11.32 1.36 10.91
CA LEU A 115 -12.67 1.05 10.40
C LEU A 115 -12.98 -0.44 10.54
N ILE A 116 -12.07 -1.32 10.10
CA ILE A 116 -12.28 -2.78 10.13
C ILE A 116 -12.27 -3.31 11.56
N ALA A 117 -11.42 -2.77 12.43
CA ALA A 117 -11.30 -3.22 13.81
C ALA A 117 -12.49 -2.80 14.70
N THR A 118 -13.29 -1.81 14.26
CA THR A 118 -14.33 -1.19 15.07
C THR A 118 -15.70 -1.31 14.39
N PRO A 119 -16.56 -2.27 14.79
CA PRO A 119 -17.85 -2.50 14.14
C PRO A 119 -18.74 -1.27 13.99
N ASP A 120 -18.80 -0.41 15.01
CA ASP A 120 -19.61 0.82 14.98
C ASP A 120 -19.12 1.81 13.91
N LEU A 121 -17.79 1.95 13.74
CA LEU A 121 -17.22 2.80 12.70
C LEU A 121 -17.44 2.21 11.31
N LEU A 122 -17.42 0.88 11.18
CA LEU A 122 -17.74 0.21 9.94
C LEU A 122 -19.21 0.39 9.55
N GLU A 123 -20.13 0.26 10.50
CA GLU A 123 -21.56 0.52 10.30
C GLU A 123 -21.81 1.99 9.94
N GLU A 124 -21.15 2.93 10.63
CA GLU A 124 -21.21 4.35 10.29
C GLU A 124 -20.69 4.58 8.85
N TYR A 125 -19.55 3.99 8.48
CA TYR A 125 -19.00 4.11 7.14
C TYR A 125 -19.96 3.59 6.07
N VAL A 126 -20.49 2.38 6.24
CA VAL A 126 -21.40 1.74 5.28
C VAL A 126 -22.72 2.52 5.16
N SER A 127 -23.25 3.05 6.27
CA SER A 127 -24.49 3.82 6.28
C SER A 127 -24.33 5.23 5.71
N ARG A 128 -23.17 5.87 5.97
CA ARG A 128 -22.84 7.22 5.49
C ARG A 128 -22.51 7.25 4.00
N HIS A 129 -21.98 6.14 3.45
CA HIS A 129 -21.49 6.06 2.07
C HIS A 129 -22.28 5.06 1.23
N PRO A 130 -23.13 5.54 0.29
CA PRO A 130 -23.88 4.65 -0.59
C PRO A 130 -22.93 3.81 -1.47
N PRO A 131 -23.38 2.64 -1.97
CA PRO A 131 -22.53 1.73 -2.74
C PRO A 131 -21.80 2.38 -3.93
N GLU A 132 -22.42 3.32 -4.62
CA GLU A 132 -21.78 4.04 -5.74
C GLU A 132 -20.60 4.91 -5.30
N GLU A 133 -20.71 5.57 -4.15
CA GLU A 133 -19.64 6.40 -3.60
C GLU A 133 -18.46 5.51 -3.15
N ARG A 134 -18.74 4.40 -2.46
CA ARG A 134 -17.72 3.41 -2.08
C ARG A 134 -17.05 2.78 -3.29
N ARG A 135 -17.81 2.49 -4.36
CA ARG A 135 -17.26 2.04 -5.64
C ARG A 135 -16.34 3.09 -6.27
N ALA A 136 -16.70 4.37 -6.20
CA ALA A 136 -15.85 5.46 -6.69
C ALA A 136 -14.54 5.55 -5.89
N PHE A 137 -14.58 5.42 -4.55
CA PHE A 137 -13.39 5.39 -3.71
C PHE A 137 -12.47 4.20 -4.06
N ALA A 138 -13.05 3.01 -4.16
CA ALA A 138 -12.36 1.79 -4.57
C ALA A 138 -11.66 1.95 -5.94
N ARG A 139 -12.34 2.54 -6.94
CA ARG A 139 -11.76 2.80 -8.26
C ARG A 139 -10.62 3.83 -8.22
N ARG A 140 -10.75 4.90 -7.44
CA ARG A 140 -9.66 5.90 -7.28
C ARG A 140 -8.44 5.31 -6.60
N LEU A 141 -8.65 4.47 -5.59
CA LEU A 141 -7.59 3.73 -4.92
C LEU A 141 -6.88 2.79 -5.91
N LEU A 142 -7.64 1.99 -6.65
CA LEU A 142 -7.11 1.08 -7.65
C LEU A 142 -6.32 1.81 -8.75
N THR A 143 -6.80 2.98 -9.18
CA THR A 143 -6.08 3.85 -10.13
C THR A 143 -4.74 4.34 -9.56
N GLY A 144 -4.70 4.67 -8.26
CA GLY A 144 -3.47 5.04 -7.56
C GLY A 144 -2.45 3.90 -7.54
N ILE A 145 -2.89 2.69 -7.19
CA ILE A 145 -2.04 1.49 -7.16
C ILE A 145 -1.50 1.18 -8.58
N ALA A 146 -2.39 1.19 -9.58
CA ALA A 146 -2.01 1.01 -10.98
C ALA A 146 -0.98 2.04 -11.45
N CYS A 147 -1.12 3.29 -10.99
CA CYS A 147 -0.16 4.34 -11.30
C CYS A 147 1.23 4.08 -10.68
N LEU A 148 1.28 3.68 -9.40
CA LEU A 148 2.56 3.32 -8.75
C LEU A 148 3.25 2.18 -9.51
N GLU A 149 2.50 1.14 -9.85
CA GLU A 149 3.00 -0.01 -10.61
C GLU A 149 3.48 0.39 -12.02
N ALA A 150 2.71 1.19 -12.77
CA ALA A 150 3.12 1.72 -14.07
C ALA A 150 4.34 2.65 -14.00
N ALA A 151 4.58 3.24 -12.82
CA ALA A 151 5.75 4.05 -12.51
C ALA A 151 6.95 3.22 -12.04
N ASP A 152 6.88 1.89 -12.09
CA ASP A 152 7.91 0.99 -11.60
C ASP A 152 8.21 1.24 -10.10
N ILE A 153 7.18 1.61 -9.32
CA ILE A 153 7.22 1.87 -7.87
C ILE A 153 6.51 0.73 -7.14
N VAL A 154 7.21 0.07 -6.22
CA VAL A 154 6.67 -1.05 -5.45
C VAL A 154 6.39 -0.61 -4.02
N HIS A 155 5.11 -0.38 -3.72
CA HIS A 155 4.67 -0.06 -2.36
C HIS A 155 4.39 -1.35 -1.59
N VAL A 156 5.42 -1.82 -0.90
CA VAL A 156 5.46 -3.09 -0.17
C VAL A 156 4.64 -3.09 1.13
N ASP A 157 4.37 -1.92 1.72
CA ASP A 157 3.54 -1.74 2.91
C ASP A 157 2.14 -1.15 2.58
N LEU A 158 1.52 -1.63 1.49
CA LEU A 158 0.19 -1.21 1.05
C LEU A 158 -0.91 -1.85 1.91
N THR A 159 -0.91 -1.56 3.21
CA THR A 159 -1.77 -2.21 4.21
C THR A 159 -2.97 -1.34 4.60
N THR A 160 -3.91 -1.93 5.35
CA THR A 160 -5.08 -1.22 5.88
C THR A 160 -4.70 -0.12 6.89
N ALA A 161 -3.53 -0.21 7.54
CA ALA A 161 -3.02 0.82 8.43
C ALA A 161 -2.45 2.03 7.64
N ASN A 162 -1.85 1.78 6.48
CA ASN A 162 -1.30 2.82 5.59
C ASN A 162 -2.32 3.30 4.55
N THR A 163 -3.60 3.19 4.88
CA THR A 163 -4.70 3.70 4.06
C THR A 163 -5.73 4.32 4.98
N ALA A 164 -6.20 5.53 4.68
CA ALA A 164 -7.31 6.11 5.42
C ALA A 164 -8.33 6.76 4.50
N TYR A 165 -9.54 6.77 5.02
CA TYR A 165 -10.60 7.64 4.57
C TYR A 165 -10.39 9.04 5.17
N GLY A 166 -10.76 10.07 4.40
CA GLY A 166 -10.73 11.44 4.87
C GLY A 166 -11.13 12.44 3.78
N SER A 167 -10.85 13.71 4.04
CA SER A 167 -11.06 14.79 3.10
C SER A 167 -9.81 15.65 2.92
N LEU A 168 -9.48 15.93 1.66
CA LEU A 168 -8.40 16.82 1.26
C LEU A 168 -8.96 17.92 0.34
N GLU A 169 -8.77 19.18 0.71
CA GLU A 169 -9.23 20.35 -0.08
C GLU A 169 -10.70 20.27 -0.55
N GLY A 170 -11.57 19.62 0.25
CA GLY A 170 -12.99 19.44 -0.06
C GLY A 170 -13.32 18.18 -0.86
N GLU A 171 -12.31 17.47 -1.38
CA GLU A 171 -12.48 16.14 -1.97
C GLU A 171 -12.44 15.09 -0.87
N ARG A 172 -13.53 14.33 -0.75
CA ARG A 172 -13.59 13.15 0.11
C ARG A 172 -13.15 11.92 -0.66
N GLY A 173 -12.39 11.05 0.00
CA GLY A 173 -11.89 9.84 -0.64
C GLY A 173 -11.09 8.96 0.30
N VAL A 174 -10.40 8.00 -0.33
CA VAL A 174 -9.46 7.10 0.33
C VAL A 174 -8.07 7.37 -0.22
N PHE A 175 -7.10 7.48 0.69
CA PHE A 175 -5.73 7.91 0.39
C PHE A 175 -4.73 6.87 0.90
N LEU A 176 -3.71 6.61 0.09
CA LEU A 176 -2.56 5.78 0.43
C LEU A 176 -1.49 6.59 1.16
N PHE A 177 -0.82 5.98 2.12
CA PHE A 177 0.22 6.58 2.96
C PHE A 177 1.54 5.83 2.89
N ASP A 178 2.56 6.47 3.43
CA ASP A 178 3.85 5.86 3.74
C ASP A 178 4.60 5.23 2.53
N TYR A 179 4.21 5.58 1.30
CA TYR A 179 4.91 5.13 0.09
C TYR A 179 6.22 5.87 -0.18
N GLU A 180 6.66 6.81 0.69
CA GLU A 180 8.05 7.28 0.69
C GLU A 180 9.06 6.16 0.94
N THR A 181 8.58 5.05 1.51
CA THR A 181 9.32 3.82 1.72
C THR A 181 9.31 2.89 0.50
N ALA A 182 8.47 3.16 -0.51
CA ALA A 182 8.28 2.27 -1.65
C ALA A 182 9.56 2.06 -2.47
N GLY A 183 9.76 0.85 -2.96
CA GLY A 183 10.87 0.52 -3.85
C GLY A 183 10.80 1.13 -5.24
N LEU A 184 11.95 1.29 -5.91
CA LEU A 184 12.00 1.52 -7.35
C LEU A 184 12.54 0.29 -8.08
N MET A 185 11.73 -0.27 -8.96
CA MET A 185 12.17 -1.35 -9.83
C MET A 185 13.13 -0.81 -10.90
N GLY A 186 14.16 -1.60 -11.18
CA GLY A 186 15.19 -1.29 -12.18
C GLY A 186 16.21 -0.22 -11.77
N ALA A 187 16.26 0.18 -10.51
CA ALA A 187 17.35 0.99 -9.97
C ALA A 187 18.38 0.05 -9.31
N GLU A 188 19.48 -0.24 -10.00
CA GLU A 188 20.46 -1.28 -9.60
C GLU A 188 21.20 -0.97 -8.28
N ASP A 189 21.30 0.31 -7.90
CA ASP A 189 22.18 0.78 -6.81
C ASP A 189 21.46 1.26 -5.54
N TYR A 190 20.14 1.12 -5.44
CA TYR A 190 19.41 1.67 -4.29
C TYR A 190 18.56 0.62 -3.57
N PRO A 191 18.71 0.47 -2.24
CA PRO A 191 18.00 -0.56 -1.54
C PRO A 191 16.51 -0.22 -1.39
N LEU A 192 15.67 -1.24 -1.56
CA LEU A 192 14.34 -1.33 -1.01
C LEU A 192 14.49 -1.28 0.51
N ILE A 193 14.32 -0.09 1.06
CA ILE A 193 14.05 0.04 2.47
C ILE A 193 12.57 -0.36 2.60
N VAL A 194 12.22 -1.24 3.52
CA VAL A 194 10.83 -1.46 3.98
C VAL A 194 10.09 -2.65 3.40
N LEU A 195 10.57 -3.85 3.69
CA LEU A 195 9.60 -4.85 4.17
C LEU A 195 9.51 -4.69 5.69
N PRO A 196 8.33 -4.39 6.26
CA PRO A 196 8.13 -4.54 7.69
C PRO A 196 8.52 -5.97 8.09
N ALA A 197 9.30 -6.15 9.16
CA ALA A 197 9.78 -7.47 9.57
C ALA A 197 8.64 -8.48 9.80
N ARG A 198 7.46 -7.99 10.23
CA ARG A 198 6.21 -8.77 10.33
C ARG A 198 5.75 -9.39 8.99
N ASP A 199 6.06 -8.74 7.87
CA ASP A 199 5.58 -9.12 6.55
C ASP A 199 6.64 -9.93 5.78
N ALA A 200 7.88 -9.99 6.28
CA ALA A 200 8.95 -10.83 5.74
C ALA A 200 8.60 -12.33 5.77
N TYR A 201 7.69 -12.74 6.66
CA TYR A 201 7.17 -14.11 6.77
C TYR A 201 6.29 -14.55 5.61
N TYR A 202 5.77 -13.61 4.81
CA TYR A 202 4.98 -13.92 3.63
C TYR A 202 5.84 -14.14 2.38
N LEU A 203 7.14 -13.82 2.44
CA LEU A 203 8.09 -14.05 1.36
C LEU A 203 8.59 -15.50 1.36
N PRO A 204 9.18 -15.97 0.24
CA PRO A 204 9.88 -17.26 0.21
C PRO A 204 11.08 -17.24 1.19
N VAL A 205 10.86 -17.68 2.43
CA VAL A 205 11.81 -17.58 3.54
C VAL A 205 13.11 -18.32 3.23
N GLU A 206 13.01 -19.44 2.52
CA GLU A 206 14.14 -20.23 2.03
C GLU A 206 14.99 -19.41 1.04
N ALA A 207 14.37 -18.74 0.08
CA ALA A 207 15.09 -17.90 -0.90
C ALA A 207 15.74 -16.68 -0.23
N LEU A 208 15.08 -16.08 0.78
CA LEU A 208 15.66 -14.99 1.57
C LEU A 208 16.89 -15.46 2.35
N LYS A 209 16.81 -16.64 2.97
CA LYS A 209 17.91 -17.25 3.69
C LYS A 209 19.09 -17.60 2.78
N GLU A 210 18.81 -18.11 1.58
CA GLU A 210 19.83 -18.36 0.54
C GLU A 210 20.49 -17.07 0.03
N ALA A 211 19.74 -15.96 0.01
CA ALA A 211 20.26 -14.62 -0.24
C ALA A 211 21.03 -14.01 0.95
N GLY A 212 21.19 -14.76 2.04
CA GLY A 212 21.91 -14.31 3.24
C GLY A 212 21.10 -13.38 4.16
N ILE A 213 19.78 -13.30 3.96
CA ILE A 213 18.86 -12.51 4.78
C ILE A 213 18.24 -13.43 5.83
N ASN A 214 18.68 -13.28 7.08
CA ASN A 214 18.06 -13.99 8.20
C ASN A 214 16.82 -13.23 8.66
N ILE A 215 15.67 -13.91 8.67
CA ILE A 215 14.43 -13.40 9.24
C ILE A 215 14.32 -13.99 10.66
N ASP A 216 14.53 -13.16 11.67
CA ASP A 216 14.29 -13.52 13.07
C ASP A 216 12.83 -13.25 13.46
N GLN A 217 12.36 -13.84 14.58
CA GLN A 217 10.99 -13.63 15.08
C GLN A 217 10.65 -12.14 15.17
N PRO A 218 9.45 -11.72 14.71
CA PRO A 218 9.16 -10.31 14.50
C PRO A 218 9.17 -9.56 15.84
N ASP A 219 10.18 -8.71 16.04
CA ASP A 219 10.19 -7.72 17.12
C ASP A 219 9.55 -6.42 16.57
N PRO A 220 8.49 -5.89 17.22
CA PRO A 220 7.90 -4.59 16.86
C PRO A 220 8.90 -3.42 16.81
N GLY A 221 10.06 -3.52 17.47
CA GLY A 221 11.15 -2.53 17.43
C GLY A 221 12.21 -2.76 16.35
N GLU A 222 12.10 -3.83 15.56
CA GLU A 222 13.07 -4.19 14.54
C GLU A 222 13.06 -3.19 13.38
N LEU A 223 14.25 -2.90 12.84
CA LEU A 223 14.34 -2.05 11.66
C LEU A 223 13.80 -2.81 10.45
N PRO A 224 13.18 -2.13 9.47
CA PRO A 224 12.80 -2.77 8.23
C PRO A 224 14.03 -3.35 7.56
N LEU A 225 13.88 -4.53 6.94
CA LEU A 225 14.97 -5.16 6.22
C LEU A 225 15.39 -4.26 5.05
N ASN A 226 16.69 -3.95 4.99
CA ASN A 226 17.27 -3.20 3.88
C ASN A 226 17.60 -4.19 2.75
N LEU A 227 16.77 -4.24 1.71
CA LEU A 227 16.94 -5.19 0.62
C LEU A 227 17.41 -4.48 -0.65
N SER A 228 18.60 -4.77 -1.16
CA SER A 228 19.00 -4.25 -2.47
C SER A 228 18.42 -5.11 -3.60
N PRO A 229 17.62 -4.57 -4.55
CA PRO A 229 17.11 -5.36 -5.67
C PRO A 229 18.22 -6.11 -6.41
N SER A 230 19.39 -5.49 -6.58
CA SER A 230 20.56 -6.09 -7.24
C SER A 230 21.18 -7.27 -6.51
N GLN A 231 20.84 -7.48 -5.24
CA GLN A 231 21.37 -8.56 -4.40
C GLN A 231 20.32 -9.63 -4.12
N LEU A 232 19.08 -9.44 -4.57
CA LEU A 232 17.99 -10.37 -4.38
C LEU A 232 17.88 -11.35 -5.57
N PRO A 233 17.55 -12.62 -5.32
CA PRO A 233 17.11 -13.55 -6.37
C PRO A 233 15.89 -13.01 -7.12
N ASP A 234 15.81 -13.33 -8.42
CA ASP A 234 14.68 -12.94 -9.29
C ASP A 234 13.32 -13.38 -8.73
N GLU A 235 13.26 -14.51 -8.04
CA GLU A 235 12.05 -15.02 -7.39
C GLU A 235 11.53 -14.05 -6.31
N ILE A 236 12.43 -13.50 -5.48
CA ILE A 236 12.06 -12.55 -4.42
C ILE A 236 11.65 -11.22 -5.03
N ILE A 237 12.38 -10.76 -6.05
CA ILE A 237 12.04 -9.55 -6.81
C ILE A 237 10.65 -9.70 -7.45
N SER A 238 10.36 -10.87 -8.02
CA SER A 238 9.04 -11.19 -8.58
C SER A 238 7.96 -11.12 -7.51
N TRP A 239 8.17 -11.77 -6.37
CA TRP A 239 7.20 -11.76 -5.26
C TRP A 239 6.92 -10.33 -4.77
N LEU A 240 7.98 -9.54 -4.60
CA LEU A 240 7.90 -8.14 -4.21
C LEU A 240 7.10 -7.31 -5.23
N THR A 241 7.23 -7.58 -6.53
CA THR A 241 6.42 -6.89 -7.54
C THR A 241 4.94 -7.27 -7.50
N TRP A 242 4.60 -8.47 -7.02
CA TRP A 242 3.21 -8.91 -6.83
C TRP A 242 2.58 -8.40 -5.54
N THR A 243 3.38 -8.10 -4.51
CA THR A 243 2.90 -7.69 -3.17
C THR A 243 1.93 -6.50 -3.19
N PRO A 244 2.22 -5.37 -3.88
CA PRO A 244 1.30 -4.23 -3.92
C PRO A 244 -0.02 -4.59 -4.60
N THR A 245 0.04 -5.46 -5.60
CA THR A 245 -1.12 -5.93 -6.33
C THR A 245 -2.00 -6.85 -5.46
N TRP A 246 -1.37 -7.73 -4.68
CA TRP A 246 -2.05 -8.63 -3.75
C TRP A 246 -2.76 -7.87 -2.61
N TYR A 247 -2.03 -7.03 -1.87
CA TYR A 247 -2.64 -6.24 -0.79
C TYR A 247 -3.60 -5.17 -1.34
N GLY A 248 -3.31 -4.63 -2.53
CA GLY A 248 -4.11 -3.59 -3.14
C GLY A 248 -5.52 -4.03 -3.47
N LEU A 249 -5.67 -5.26 -3.99
CA LEU A 249 -6.99 -5.82 -4.22
C LEU A 249 -7.73 -6.05 -2.91
N GLN A 250 -7.09 -6.59 -1.88
CA GLN A 250 -7.73 -6.74 -0.55
C GLN A 250 -8.19 -5.39 0.01
N LEU A 251 -7.39 -4.35 -0.14
CA LEU A 251 -7.71 -3.01 0.33
C LEU A 251 -8.90 -2.40 -0.44
N VAL A 252 -8.94 -2.57 -1.76
CA VAL A 252 -10.06 -2.13 -2.61
C VAL A 252 -11.37 -2.82 -2.20
N ALA A 253 -11.31 -4.10 -1.85
CA ALA A 253 -12.44 -4.85 -1.33
C ALA A 253 -12.95 -4.26 0.00
N TYR A 254 -12.04 -4.00 0.96
CA TYR A 254 -12.40 -3.38 2.22
C TYR A 254 -13.06 -2.01 2.04
N VAL A 255 -12.50 -1.17 1.17
CA VAL A 255 -13.06 0.16 0.88
C VAL A 255 -14.45 0.05 0.25
N HIS A 256 -14.65 -0.89 -0.67
CA HIS A 256 -15.95 -1.02 -1.33
C HIS A 256 -17.00 -1.66 -0.44
N ALA A 257 -16.72 -2.86 0.05
CA ALA A 257 -17.70 -3.73 0.68
C ALA A 257 -17.67 -3.65 2.22
N GLY A 258 -16.66 -2.99 2.80
CA GLY A 258 -16.44 -3.00 4.24
C GLY A 258 -15.87 -4.32 4.76
N VAL A 259 -15.52 -5.25 3.87
CA VAL A 259 -15.12 -6.62 4.20
C VAL A 259 -13.97 -7.09 3.31
N SER A 260 -13.18 -8.04 3.83
CA SER A 260 -12.07 -8.66 3.13
C SER A 260 -12.54 -9.48 1.92
N LEU A 261 -11.66 -9.67 0.93
CA LEU A 261 -11.80 -10.74 -0.09
C LEU A 261 -11.95 -12.13 0.53
N PHE A 262 -11.43 -12.29 1.75
CA PHE A 262 -11.47 -13.53 2.51
C PHE A 262 -12.49 -13.50 3.65
N TYR A 263 -13.35 -12.49 3.69
CA TYR A 263 -14.35 -12.39 4.76
C TYR A 263 -15.37 -13.51 4.63
N GLY A 264 -15.61 -14.23 5.73
CA GLY A 264 -16.45 -15.43 5.72
C GLY A 264 -15.77 -16.66 5.11
N LEU A 265 -14.59 -16.53 4.50
CA LEU A 265 -13.79 -17.70 4.14
C LEU A 265 -13.15 -18.28 5.41
N PRO A 266 -13.02 -19.60 5.53
CA PRO A 266 -12.18 -20.18 6.58
C PRO A 266 -10.76 -19.59 6.50
N MET A 267 -10.11 -19.38 7.64
CA MET A 267 -8.68 -19.07 7.63
C MET A 267 -7.94 -20.29 7.10
N LEU A 268 -7.61 -20.25 5.81
CA LEU A 268 -6.92 -21.31 5.10
C LEU A 268 -5.41 -21.11 5.24
N SER A 269 -4.70 -22.20 5.54
CA SER A 269 -3.23 -22.19 5.52
C SER A 269 -2.75 -21.88 4.09
N PRO A 270 -1.53 -21.33 3.91
CA PRO A 270 -0.95 -21.13 2.57
C PRO A 270 -0.99 -22.38 1.69
N LYS A 271 -0.85 -23.57 2.29
CA LYS A 271 -0.98 -24.87 1.61
C LYS A 271 -2.38 -25.11 1.05
N HIS A 272 -3.42 -24.83 1.83
CA HIS A 272 -4.81 -25.00 1.36
C HIS A 272 -5.15 -23.99 0.25
N TRP A 273 -4.63 -22.78 0.35
CA TRP A 273 -4.73 -21.82 -0.75
C TRP A 273 -4.09 -22.37 -2.01
N LEU A 274 -2.86 -22.90 -1.94
CA LEU A 274 -2.19 -23.51 -3.09
C LEU A 274 -3.02 -24.65 -3.71
N GLU A 275 -3.61 -25.53 -2.89
CA GLU A 275 -4.48 -26.62 -3.36
C GLU A 275 -5.73 -26.12 -4.10
N ILE A 276 -6.34 -25.01 -3.66
CA ILE A 276 -7.45 -24.35 -4.36
C ILE A 276 -6.96 -23.82 -5.71
N LEU A 277 -5.83 -23.11 -5.73
CA LEU A 277 -5.28 -22.48 -6.94
C LEU A 277 -4.87 -23.51 -8.00
N GLU A 278 -4.23 -24.61 -7.60
CA GLU A 278 -3.87 -25.72 -8.48
C GLU A 278 -5.11 -26.43 -9.03
N GLY A 279 -6.14 -26.62 -8.21
CA GLY A 279 -7.42 -27.20 -8.62
C GLY A 279 -8.14 -26.36 -9.68
N GLU A 280 -8.15 -25.03 -9.53
CA GLU A 280 -8.69 -24.09 -10.52
C GLU A 280 -7.92 -24.12 -11.84
N ALA A 281 -6.59 -24.17 -11.75
CA ALA A 281 -5.71 -24.24 -12.93
C ALA A 281 -5.98 -25.49 -13.78
N GLN A 282 -6.13 -26.65 -13.13
CA GLN A 282 -6.46 -27.90 -13.82
C GLN A 282 -7.81 -27.88 -14.54
N ARG A 283 -8.71 -26.99 -14.13
CA ARG A 283 -10.08 -26.88 -14.66
C ARG A 283 -10.22 -25.85 -15.79
N GLY A 284 -9.12 -25.25 -16.22
CA GLY A 284 -9.14 -24.25 -17.28
C GLY A 284 -9.79 -22.94 -16.84
N TYR A 285 -9.64 -22.61 -15.55
CA TYR A 285 -9.89 -21.28 -15.03
C TYR A 285 -11.33 -20.75 -15.17
N PRO A 286 -12.30 -21.29 -14.42
CA PRO A 286 -13.65 -20.73 -14.38
C PRO A 286 -13.57 -19.33 -13.76
N GLY A 287 -13.79 -18.27 -14.54
CA GLY A 287 -13.67 -16.86 -14.11
C GLY A 287 -14.68 -16.40 -13.04
N SER A 288 -14.87 -17.17 -11.98
CA SER A 288 -15.70 -16.89 -10.82
C SER A 288 -14.84 -16.70 -9.57
N TRP A 289 -15.23 -15.73 -8.74
CA TRP A 289 -14.70 -15.55 -7.40
C TRP A 289 -15.87 -15.56 -6.38
N PRO A 290 -15.80 -16.33 -5.28
CA PRO A 290 -14.72 -17.25 -4.91
C PRO A 290 -14.51 -18.38 -5.94
N PRO A 291 -13.34 -19.04 -5.95
CA PRO A 291 -13.10 -20.17 -6.85
C PRO A 291 -14.09 -21.31 -6.64
N LEU A 292 -14.55 -21.95 -7.73
CA LEU A 292 -15.46 -23.11 -7.64
C LEU A 292 -14.85 -24.29 -6.87
N THR A 293 -13.52 -24.39 -6.90
CA THR A 293 -12.75 -25.39 -6.17
C THR A 293 -12.94 -25.25 -4.66
N MET A 294 -13.24 -24.05 -4.14
CA MET A 294 -13.59 -23.88 -2.72
C MET A 294 -14.91 -24.55 -2.35
N LEU A 295 -15.90 -24.49 -3.24
CA LEU A 295 -17.17 -25.20 -3.09
C LEU A 295 -16.94 -26.72 -3.19
N ASP A 296 -16.17 -27.16 -4.18
CA ASP A 296 -15.93 -28.58 -4.42
C ASP A 296 -15.10 -29.26 -3.32
N GLN A 297 -14.17 -28.53 -2.71
CA GLN A 297 -13.36 -29.01 -1.58
C GLN A 297 -14.08 -28.84 -0.23
N GLY A 298 -15.31 -28.29 -0.23
CA GLY A 298 -16.13 -28.14 0.97
C GLY A 298 -15.66 -27.04 1.93
N TYR A 299 -14.87 -26.08 1.45
CA TYR A 299 -14.49 -24.89 2.22
C TYR A 299 -15.62 -23.87 2.31
N LEU A 300 -16.53 -23.89 1.34
CA LEU A 300 -17.75 -23.09 1.32
C LEU A 300 -18.93 -23.98 0.96
N ASP A 301 -20.10 -23.63 1.48
CA ASP A 301 -21.35 -24.15 0.95
C ASP A 301 -21.88 -23.32 -0.24
N GLN A 302 -22.92 -23.84 -0.89
CA GLN A 302 -23.50 -23.20 -2.08
C GLN A 302 -24.08 -21.81 -1.79
N SER A 303 -24.65 -21.60 -0.59
CA SER A 303 -25.18 -20.30 -0.17
C SER A 303 -24.07 -19.28 0.02
N GLU A 304 -23.03 -19.64 0.77
CA GLU A 304 -21.86 -18.80 1.05
C GLU A 304 -21.16 -18.40 -0.26
N HIS A 305 -20.95 -19.37 -1.16
CA HIS A 305 -20.36 -19.10 -2.47
C HIS A 305 -21.19 -18.09 -3.28
N LEU A 306 -22.52 -18.24 -3.30
CA LEU A 306 -23.42 -17.33 -4.04
C LEU A 306 -23.47 -15.93 -3.43
N GLU A 307 -23.47 -15.81 -2.10
CA GLU A 307 -23.46 -14.51 -1.42
C GLU A 307 -22.16 -13.76 -1.67
N LEU A 308 -21.02 -14.44 -1.53
CA LEU A 308 -19.72 -13.86 -1.85
C LEU A 308 -19.68 -13.44 -3.32
N THR A 309 -20.08 -14.31 -4.26
CA THR A 309 -20.10 -13.98 -5.70
C THR A 309 -20.89 -12.70 -6.01
N LYS A 310 -22.01 -12.45 -5.31
CA LYS A 310 -22.81 -11.22 -5.49
C LYS A 310 -22.05 -9.98 -5.05
N ILE A 311 -21.46 -10.01 -3.85
CA ILE A 311 -20.65 -8.91 -3.31
C ILE A 311 -19.53 -8.53 -4.30
N TRP A 312 -18.93 -9.53 -4.96
CA TRP A 312 -17.83 -9.32 -5.89
C TRP A 312 -18.27 -8.89 -7.30
N ARG A 313 -19.41 -9.38 -7.81
CA ARG A 313 -19.95 -8.88 -9.09
C ARG A 313 -20.32 -7.40 -9.03
N ASP A 314 -20.74 -6.92 -7.86
CA ASP A 314 -21.04 -5.51 -7.64
C ASP A 314 -19.78 -4.61 -7.75
N LEU A 315 -18.56 -5.16 -7.67
CA LEU A 315 -17.33 -4.41 -7.93
C LEU A 315 -17.04 -4.20 -9.43
N GLY A 316 -17.60 -5.06 -10.29
CA GLY A 316 -17.43 -5.05 -11.75
C GLY A 316 -16.55 -6.20 -12.24
N GLU A 317 -16.77 -6.61 -13.50
CA GLU A 317 -16.07 -7.74 -14.13
C GLU A 317 -14.55 -7.54 -14.19
N ASP A 318 -14.08 -6.31 -14.41
CA ASP A 318 -12.64 -5.97 -14.42
C ASP A 318 -11.96 -6.30 -13.09
N TYR A 319 -12.67 -6.12 -11.97
CA TYR A 319 -12.14 -6.41 -10.64
C TYR A 319 -12.10 -7.91 -10.37
N VAL A 320 -13.12 -8.65 -10.81
CA VAL A 320 -13.12 -10.12 -10.75
C VAL A 320 -11.98 -10.68 -11.61
N ALA A 321 -11.77 -10.13 -12.80
CA ALA A 321 -10.64 -10.49 -13.67
C ALA A 321 -9.29 -10.17 -13.02
N LEU A 322 -9.15 -9.02 -12.34
CA LEU A 322 -7.95 -8.67 -11.58
C LEU A 322 -7.69 -9.67 -10.45
N VAL A 323 -8.68 -9.97 -9.62
CA VAL A 323 -8.56 -10.99 -8.56
C VAL A 323 -8.18 -12.33 -9.16
N TYR A 324 -8.79 -12.71 -10.27
CA TYR A 324 -8.45 -13.93 -10.98
C TYR A 324 -6.98 -14.00 -11.39
N GLN A 325 -6.46 -12.93 -12.02
CA GLN A 325 -5.07 -12.87 -12.45
C GLN A 325 -4.10 -12.91 -11.26
N VAL A 326 -4.40 -12.16 -10.20
CA VAL A 326 -3.51 -12.06 -9.03
C VAL A 326 -3.51 -13.35 -8.22
N PHE A 327 -4.68 -13.93 -7.98
CA PHE A 327 -4.84 -15.05 -7.07
C PHE A 327 -4.76 -16.39 -7.79
N ILE A 328 -5.33 -16.52 -8.97
CA ILE A 328 -5.60 -17.81 -9.62
C ILE A 328 -4.72 -18.08 -10.84
N ALA A 329 -4.18 -17.05 -11.51
CA ALA A 329 -3.23 -17.27 -12.60
C ALA A 329 -1.96 -18.01 -12.14
N ASP A 330 -1.33 -18.66 -13.11
CA ASP A 330 -0.30 -19.69 -13.00
C ASP A 330 0.77 -19.37 -11.93
N PRO A 331 0.93 -20.22 -10.89
CA PRO A 331 2.06 -20.14 -9.97
C PRO A 331 3.43 -20.06 -10.67
N ALA A 332 3.59 -20.65 -11.87
CA ALA A 332 4.80 -20.54 -12.67
C ALA A 332 4.99 -19.16 -13.33
N GLU A 333 3.91 -18.45 -13.68
CA GLU A 333 3.98 -17.03 -14.08
C GLU A 333 4.32 -16.14 -12.88
N LYS A 334 3.97 -16.52 -11.65
CA LYS A 334 4.31 -15.78 -10.42
C LYS A 334 5.76 -16.01 -9.98
N MET A 335 6.32 -17.19 -10.27
CA MET A 335 7.75 -17.48 -10.15
C MET A 335 8.61 -16.73 -11.19
N GLN A 336 7.98 -16.17 -12.24
CA GLN A 336 8.61 -15.29 -13.24
C GLN A 336 8.11 -13.85 -13.02
N LYS A 337 8.80 -12.82 -13.56
CA LYS A 337 8.32 -11.42 -13.43
C LYS A 337 6.87 -11.31 -13.94
N PRO A 338 5.96 -10.59 -13.24
CA PRO A 338 4.55 -10.50 -13.63
C PRO A 338 4.40 -10.10 -15.10
N THR A 339 3.75 -10.97 -15.88
CA THR A 339 3.39 -10.72 -17.28
C THR A 339 2.13 -9.85 -17.40
N GLN A 340 1.28 -9.85 -16.37
CA GLN A 340 0.05 -9.04 -16.28
C GLN A 340 -0.05 -8.34 -14.92
N THR A 341 -0.04 -7.02 -14.96
CA THR A 341 -0.07 -6.08 -13.84
C THR A 341 -1.45 -5.42 -13.71
N ILE A 342 -1.81 -4.84 -12.54
CA ILE A 342 -3.09 -4.08 -12.39
C ILE A 342 -3.20 -3.01 -13.48
N SER A 343 -2.10 -2.30 -13.70
CA SER A 343 -1.90 -1.26 -14.71
C SER A 343 -1.98 -1.74 -16.16
N SER A 344 -1.82 -3.03 -16.44
CA SER A 344 -2.00 -3.60 -17.78
C SER A 344 -3.46 -3.97 -18.07
N ILE A 345 -4.23 -4.30 -17.03
CA ILE A 345 -5.62 -4.76 -17.12
C ILE A 345 -6.60 -3.56 -17.14
N LEU A 346 -6.27 -2.46 -16.46
CA LEU A 346 -7.11 -1.26 -16.41
C LEU A 346 -6.94 -0.29 -17.58
N ARG A 347 -6.17 -0.66 -18.62
CA ARG A 347 -5.88 0.22 -19.78
C ARG A 347 -6.93 0.17 -20.88
#